data_AF-A0A1F5YKM4-F1
#
_entry.id   AF-A0A1F5YKM4-F1
#
_cell.length_a   1.000
_cell.length_b   1.000
_cell.length_c   1.000
_cell.angle_alpha   90.00
_cell.angle_beta   90.00
_cell.angle_gamma   90.00
#
_symmetry.space_group_name_H-M   'P 1'
#
loop_
_entity.id
_entity.type
_entity.pdbx_description
1 polymer ?
#
loop_
_entity_poly.entity_id
_entity_poly.type
_entity_poly.pdbx_seq_one_letter_code
_entity_poly.pdbx_strand_id
1 'polypeptide(L)'
;MAIPKFKPLANASEGTKKIIKPVLAVILVILAGAFGLEASNKDWDINSILSGKSTSQSEILRDEKGNLQQDEQGNFITRIMRDIEGNEVKSGGKYTDEYNCNDFKTQPEAQKFYLKAGGVRKDTNRLDGDKDGTACEDLPQK
;
A
#
# COMPACT_ATOMS: atom_id res chain seq x y z
N MET A 1 -33.13 -0.73 9.45
CA MET A 1 -32.96 0.47 10.30
C MET A 1 -33.49 1.68 9.54
N ALA A 2 -34.34 2.50 10.14
CA ALA A 2 -34.78 3.74 9.52
C ALA A 2 -33.65 4.78 9.62
N ILE A 3 -33.28 5.39 8.49
CA ILE A 3 -32.28 6.47 8.47
C ILE A 3 -32.85 7.64 9.27
N PRO A 4 -32.17 8.11 10.33
CA PRO A 4 -32.65 9.24 11.12
C PRO A 4 -32.75 10.48 10.22
N LYS A 5 -33.91 11.13 10.24
CA LYS A 5 -34.14 12.33 9.43
C LYS A 5 -33.24 13.46 9.94
N PHE A 6 -32.47 14.06 9.03
CA PHE A 6 -31.70 15.25 9.33
C PHE A 6 -32.66 16.40 9.65
N LYS A 7 -32.84 16.71 10.94
CA LYS A 7 -33.80 17.71 11.44
C LYS A 7 -33.72 19.08 10.72
N PRO A 8 -32.52 19.60 10.36
CA PRO A 8 -32.42 20.86 9.60
C PRO A 8 -33.05 20.80 8.20
N LEU A 9 -32.96 19.65 7.51
CA LEU A 9 -33.55 19.44 6.18
C LEU A 9 -35.06 19.20 6.23
N ALA A 10 -35.55 18.61 7.33
CA ALA A 10 -36.97 18.29 7.50
C ALA A 10 -37.83 19.56 7.61
N ASN A 11 -37.29 20.61 8.24
CA ASN A 11 -37.97 21.89 8.48
C ASN A 11 -37.74 22.95 7.38
N ALA A 12 -36.97 22.63 6.34
CA ALA A 12 -36.64 23.56 5.26
C ALA A 12 -37.74 23.67 4.18
N SER A 13 -37.84 24.83 3.52
CA SER A 13 -38.77 25.05 2.40
C SER A 13 -38.46 24.14 1.20
N GLU A 14 -39.47 23.84 0.36
CA GLU A 14 -39.29 22.95 -0.80
C GLU A 14 -38.27 23.48 -1.82
N GLY A 15 -38.22 24.80 -2.04
CA GLY A 15 -37.18 25.44 -2.87
C GLY A 15 -35.78 25.23 -2.29
N THR A 16 -35.63 25.41 -0.98
CA THR A 16 -34.38 25.18 -0.26
C THR A 16 -33.96 23.70 -0.31
N LYS A 17 -34.90 22.74 -0.17
CA LYS A 17 -34.61 21.30 -0.26
C LYS A 17 -34.11 20.89 -1.65
N LYS A 18 -34.65 21.47 -2.72
CA LYS A 18 -34.21 21.20 -4.11
C LYS A 18 -32.76 21.61 -4.34
N ILE A 19 -32.26 22.60 -3.61
CA ILE A 19 -30.88 23.07 -3.68
C ILE A 19 -29.98 22.31 -2.70
N ILE A 20 -30.39 22.17 -1.43
CA ILE A 20 -29.54 21.59 -0.38
C ILE A 20 -29.35 20.08 -0.54
N LYS A 21 -30.36 19.32 -1.01
CA LYS A 21 -30.22 17.86 -1.18
C LYS A 21 -29.11 17.45 -2.15
N PRO A 22 -29.01 17.97 -3.40
CA PRO A 22 -27.93 17.61 -4.29
C PRO A 22 -26.58 18.09 -3.76
N VAL A 23 -26.52 19.29 -3.13
CA VAL A 23 -25.29 19.79 -2.51
C VAL A 23 -24.81 18.85 -1.40
N LEU A 24 -25.70 18.44 -0.49
CA LEU A 24 -25.37 17.46 0.56
C LEU A 24 -24.96 16.12 -0.03
N ALA A 25 -25.63 15.64 -1.09
CA ALA A 25 -25.25 14.41 -1.75
C ALA A 25 -23.83 14.50 -2.34
N VAL A 26 -23.49 15.59 -3.02
CA VAL A 26 -22.14 15.85 -3.55
C VAL A 26 -21.11 15.91 -2.43
N ILE A 27 -21.38 16.65 -1.36
CA ILE A 27 -20.49 16.72 -0.19
C ILE A 27 -20.27 15.33 0.41
N LEU A 28 -21.34 14.53 0.55
CA LEU A 28 -21.27 13.20 1.15
C LEU A 28 -20.47 12.24 0.25
N VAL A 29 -20.59 12.34 -1.07
CA VAL A 29 -19.75 11.60 -2.03
C VAL A 29 -18.27 12.00 -1.89
N ILE A 30 -17.97 13.29 -1.81
CA ILE A 30 -16.59 13.79 -1.61
C ILE A 30 -16.03 13.28 -0.29
N LEU A 31 -16.79 13.38 0.81
CA LEU A 31 -16.38 12.90 2.13
C LEU A 31 -16.20 11.38 2.15
N ALA A 32 -17.08 10.63 1.50
CA ALA A 32 -16.95 9.18 1.39
C ALA A 32 -15.71 8.78 0.58
N GLY A 33 -15.39 9.51 -0.50
CA GLY A 33 -14.16 9.34 -1.25
C GLY A 33 -12.91 9.60 -0.40
N ALA A 34 -12.88 10.73 0.31
CA ALA A 34 -11.78 11.08 1.21
C ALA A 34 -11.62 10.07 2.36
N PHE A 35 -12.72 9.64 2.98
CA PHE A 35 -12.69 8.59 4.00
C PHE A 35 -12.21 7.24 3.44
N GLY A 36 -12.63 6.86 2.22
CA GLY A 36 -12.17 5.64 1.58
C GLY A 36 -10.65 5.64 1.34
N LEU A 37 -10.09 6.77 0.91
CA LEU A 37 -8.65 6.96 0.77
C LEU A 37 -7.94 6.82 2.13
N GLU A 38 -8.39 7.56 3.15
CA GLU A 38 -7.80 7.54 4.49
C GLU A 38 -7.90 6.15 5.16
N ALA A 39 -9.09 5.53 5.15
CA ALA A 39 -9.32 4.23 5.77
C ALA A 39 -8.50 3.10 5.12
N SER A 40 -8.12 3.26 3.85
CA SER A 40 -7.29 2.28 3.15
C SER A 40 -5.81 2.36 3.52
N ASN A 41 -5.34 3.46 4.12
CA ASN A 41 -3.90 3.75 4.34
C ASN A 41 -3.01 3.59 3.09
N LYS A 42 -3.60 3.51 1.89
CA LYS A 42 -2.89 3.36 0.63
C LYS A 42 -2.85 4.69 -0.09
N ASP A 43 -1.65 5.19 -0.34
CA ASP A 43 -1.46 6.29 -1.29
C ASP A 43 -1.16 5.69 -2.65
N TRP A 44 -1.72 6.29 -3.70
CA TRP A 44 -1.43 5.90 -5.07
C TRP A 44 -0.79 7.05 -5.84
N ASP A 45 0.26 6.74 -6.60
CA ASP A 45 0.85 7.65 -7.56
C ASP A 45 -0.11 7.84 -8.75
N ILE A 46 -0.81 8.98 -8.76
CA ILE A 46 -1.79 9.34 -9.77
C ILE A 46 -1.18 9.36 -11.18
N ASN A 47 0.08 9.79 -11.32
CA ASN A 47 0.74 9.85 -12.62
C ASN A 47 0.96 8.43 -13.19
N SER A 48 1.26 7.47 -12.32
CA SER A 48 1.40 6.06 -12.71
C SER A 48 0.07 5.41 -13.11
N ILE A 49 -1.04 5.77 -12.44
CA ILE A 49 -2.39 5.30 -12.81
C ILE A 49 -2.81 5.87 -14.16
N LEU A 50 -2.60 7.17 -14.38
CA LEU A 50 -2.94 7.85 -15.63
C LEU A 50 -2.13 7.34 -16.82
N SER A 51 -0.92 6.82 -16.58
CA SER A 51 -0.11 6.15 -17.60
C SER A 51 -0.47 4.68 -17.84
N GLY A 52 -1.52 4.17 -17.17
CA GLY A 52 -2.09 2.85 -17.42
C GLY A 52 -1.55 1.71 -16.53
N LYS A 53 -0.81 2.02 -15.46
CA LYS A 53 -0.38 0.98 -14.51
C LYS A 53 -1.54 0.54 -13.62
N SER A 54 -1.46 -0.70 -13.12
CA SER A 54 -2.44 -1.23 -12.16
C SER A 54 -2.34 -0.51 -10.81
N THR A 55 -3.45 -0.42 -10.08
CA THR A 55 -3.51 0.22 -8.76
C THR A 55 -2.53 -0.37 -7.74
N SER A 56 -2.23 -1.67 -7.82
CA SER A 56 -1.23 -2.32 -6.97
C SER A 56 0.21 -1.90 -7.28
N GLN A 57 0.52 -1.60 -8.55
CA GLN A 57 1.84 -1.10 -8.95
C GLN A 57 2.02 0.39 -8.71
N SER A 58 0.91 1.10 -8.54
CA SER A 58 0.86 2.53 -8.28
C SER A 58 0.89 2.87 -6.79
N GLU A 59 0.93 1.87 -5.89
CA GLU A 59 0.96 2.11 -4.44
C GLU A 59 2.29 2.76 -4.03
N ILE A 60 2.21 3.91 -3.37
CA ILE A 60 3.38 4.63 -2.83
C ILE A 60 3.73 4.05 -1.46
N LEU A 61 5.02 3.82 -1.23
CA LEU A 61 5.50 3.29 0.02
C LEU A 61 5.71 4.39 1.05
N ARG A 62 5.23 4.14 2.27
CA ARG A 62 5.53 4.96 3.45
C ARG A 62 6.66 4.37 4.27
N ASP A 63 7.41 5.23 4.96
CA ASP A 63 8.32 4.83 6.03
C ASP A 63 7.54 4.44 7.32
N GLU A 64 8.25 3.99 8.35
CA GLU A 64 7.66 3.64 9.65
C GLU A 64 6.97 4.83 10.35
N LYS A 65 7.23 6.06 9.91
CA LYS A 65 6.66 7.29 10.45
C LYS A 65 5.47 7.79 9.62
N GLY A 66 5.10 7.08 8.54
CA GLY A 66 4.01 7.45 7.66
C GLY A 66 4.35 8.49 6.58
N ASN A 67 5.64 8.81 6.38
CA ASN A 67 6.07 9.72 5.33
C ASN A 67 6.25 8.98 4.00
N LEU A 68 5.95 9.66 2.89
CA LEU A 68 6.18 9.13 1.54
C LEU A 68 7.68 9.01 1.27
N GLN A 69 8.14 7.84 0.82
CA GLN A 69 9.54 7.66 0.42
C GLN A 69 9.77 8.22 -0.98
N GLN A 70 10.83 9.01 -1.14
CA GLN A 70 11.28 9.57 -2.42
C GLN A 70 12.73 9.18 -2.69
N ASP A 71 13.08 9.01 -3.96
CA ASP A 71 14.46 8.86 -4.40
C ASP A 71 15.23 10.20 -4.31
N GLU A 72 16.52 10.18 -4.64
CA GLU A 72 17.36 11.40 -4.64
C GLU A 72 16.91 12.44 -5.66
N GLN A 73 16.10 12.03 -6.65
CA GLN A 73 15.56 12.85 -7.72
C GLN A 73 14.17 13.41 -7.37
N GLY A 74 13.62 13.04 -6.20
CA GLY A 74 12.29 13.46 -5.74
C GLY A 74 11.13 12.65 -6.31
N ASN A 75 11.39 11.55 -7.04
CA ASN A 75 10.33 10.65 -7.49
C ASN A 75 9.87 9.76 -6.33
N PHE A 76 8.58 9.47 -6.26
CA PHE A 76 8.03 8.57 -5.25
C PHE A 76 8.48 7.13 -5.48
N ILE A 77 8.98 6.50 -4.42
CA ILE A 77 9.42 5.10 -4.46
C ILE A 77 8.18 4.20 -4.40
N THR A 78 7.93 3.49 -5.50
CA THR A 78 6.87 2.46 -5.60
C THR A 78 7.39 1.04 -5.38
N ARG A 79 8.71 0.84 -5.47
CA ARG A 79 9.38 -0.46 -5.24
C ARG A 79 10.71 -0.24 -4.54
N ILE A 80 11.00 -1.05 -3.53
CA ILE A 80 12.25 -0.97 -2.76
C ILE A 80 13.28 -1.90 -3.38
N MET A 81 14.45 -1.37 -3.74
CA MET A 81 15.62 -2.19 -4.06
C MET A 81 16.32 -2.62 -2.78
N ARG A 82 16.64 -3.91 -2.69
CA ARG A 82 17.39 -4.47 -1.56
C ARG A 82 18.62 -5.21 -2.06
N ASP A 83 19.64 -5.32 -1.22
CA ASP A 83 20.73 -6.26 -1.40
C ASP A 83 20.30 -7.67 -0.95
N ILE A 84 21.20 -8.66 -1.12
CA ILE A 84 20.93 -10.05 -0.71
C ILE A 84 20.75 -10.20 0.82
N GLU A 85 21.27 -9.26 1.61
CA GLU A 85 21.09 -9.24 3.06
C GLU A 85 19.77 -8.56 3.50
N GLY A 86 19.00 -8.03 2.54
CA GLY A 86 17.74 -7.33 2.76
C GLY A 86 17.87 -5.86 3.15
N ASN A 87 19.05 -5.25 3.06
CA ASN A 87 19.22 -3.82 3.28
C ASN A 87 18.77 -3.03 2.05
N GLU A 88 18.20 -1.85 2.27
CA GLU A 88 17.75 -0.98 1.17
C GLU A 88 18.96 -0.35 0.48
N VAL A 89 19.06 -0.52 -0.83
CA VAL A 89 20.20 -0.05 -1.64
C VAL A 89 19.72 0.73 -2.86
N LYS A 90 20.54 1.66 -3.34
CA LYS A 90 20.26 2.48 -4.53
C LYS A 90 20.73 1.82 -5.83
N SER A 91 21.67 0.88 -5.74
CA SER A 91 22.21 0.13 -6.87
C SER A 91 22.87 -1.16 -6.37
N GLY A 92 23.10 -2.13 -7.26
CA GLY A 92 23.78 -3.39 -6.93
C GLY A 92 22.90 -4.45 -6.24
N GLY A 93 21.58 -4.27 -6.26
CA GLY A 93 20.59 -5.22 -5.74
C GLY A 93 19.47 -5.49 -6.74
N LYS A 94 18.39 -6.13 -6.28
CA LYS A 94 17.15 -6.32 -7.05
C LYS A 94 15.97 -5.66 -6.34
N TYR A 95 14.84 -5.50 -7.00
CA TYR A 95 13.64 -5.06 -6.31
C TYR A 95 13.14 -6.16 -5.35
N THR A 96 12.53 -5.76 -4.23
CA THR A 96 12.10 -6.69 -3.17
C THR A 96 11.15 -7.77 -3.70
N ASP A 97 10.32 -7.43 -4.69
CA ASP A 97 9.37 -8.31 -5.38
C ASP A 97 10.00 -9.24 -6.44
N GLU A 98 11.31 -9.10 -6.72
CA GLU A 98 12.04 -9.91 -7.70
C GLU A 98 12.91 -11.00 -7.07
N TYR A 99 13.14 -10.94 -5.76
CA TYR A 99 13.89 -11.96 -5.02
C TYR A 99 13.07 -13.25 -4.88
N ASN A 100 13.68 -14.41 -5.05
CA ASN A 100 13.06 -15.71 -4.82
C ASN A 100 14.03 -16.64 -4.07
N CYS A 101 13.57 -17.83 -3.67
CA CYS A 101 14.39 -18.76 -2.90
C CYS A 101 15.68 -19.20 -3.62
N ASN A 102 15.74 -19.16 -4.96
CA ASN A 102 16.96 -19.50 -5.70
C ASN A 102 18.02 -18.39 -5.67
N ASP A 103 17.69 -17.19 -5.19
CA ASP A 103 18.65 -16.11 -5.02
C ASP A 103 19.52 -16.31 -3.78
N PHE A 104 19.10 -17.16 -2.83
CA PHE A 104 19.77 -17.39 -1.56
C PHE A 104 20.47 -18.75 -1.56
N LYS A 105 21.63 -18.83 -0.91
CA LYS A 105 22.37 -20.10 -0.81
C LYS A 105 21.89 -20.95 0.35
N THR A 106 21.39 -20.31 1.40
CA THR A 106 21.00 -20.95 2.66
C THR A 106 19.71 -20.38 3.20
N GLN A 107 18.97 -21.19 3.95
CA GLN A 107 17.74 -20.79 4.60
C GLN A 107 17.95 -19.60 5.56
N PRO A 108 19.02 -19.56 6.41
CA PRO A 108 19.25 -18.42 7.29
C PRO A 108 19.53 -17.10 6.55
N GLU A 109 20.09 -17.15 5.34
CA GLU A 109 20.29 -15.97 4.48
C GLU A 109 18.94 -15.46 3.97
N ALA A 110 18.11 -16.35 3.42
CA ALA A 110 16.75 -16.04 2.99
C ALA A 110 15.89 -15.50 4.13
N GLN A 111 16.00 -16.08 5.33
CA GLN A 111 15.27 -15.65 6.52
C GLN A 111 15.63 -14.21 6.92
N LYS A 112 16.91 -13.84 6.87
CA LYS A 112 17.35 -12.46 7.18
C LYS A 112 16.77 -11.46 6.19
N PHE A 113 16.82 -11.79 4.90
CA PHE A 113 16.21 -10.96 3.86
C PHE A 113 14.69 -10.82 4.12
N TYR A 114 14.00 -11.94 4.33
CA TYR A 114 12.55 -11.99 4.53
C TYR A 114 12.09 -11.12 5.70
N LEU A 115 12.78 -11.20 6.84
CA LEU A 115 12.45 -10.38 8.02
C LEU A 115 12.62 -8.89 7.74
N LYS A 116 13.65 -8.47 7.00
CA LYS A 116 13.86 -7.07 6.62
C LYS A 116 12.91 -6.59 5.52
N ALA A 117 12.46 -7.49 4.65
CA ALA A 117 11.48 -7.21 3.61
C ALA A 117 10.04 -7.05 4.16
N GLY A 118 9.82 -7.38 5.44
CA GLY A 118 8.56 -7.19 6.16
C GLY A 118 7.92 -8.49 6.68
N GLY A 119 8.55 -9.64 6.44
CA GLY A 119 8.14 -10.94 6.95
C GLY A 119 6.70 -11.32 6.56
N VAL A 120 6.01 -12.04 7.45
CA VAL A 120 4.67 -12.59 7.20
C VAL A 120 3.63 -11.53 6.84
N ARG A 121 3.83 -10.29 7.31
CA ARG A 121 2.94 -9.17 7.05
C ARG A 121 3.07 -8.64 5.62
N LYS A 122 4.24 -8.82 4.98
CA LYS A 122 4.58 -8.27 3.67
C LYS A 122 5.44 -9.23 2.85
N ASP A 123 4.98 -10.48 2.74
CA ASP A 123 5.58 -11.52 1.90
C ASP A 123 5.25 -11.29 0.42
N THR A 124 5.91 -10.30 -0.17
CA THR A 124 5.61 -9.84 -1.54
C THR A 124 6.07 -10.86 -2.58
N ASN A 125 7.15 -11.56 -2.27
CA ASN A 125 7.83 -12.48 -3.15
C ASN A 125 7.63 -13.96 -2.80
N ARG A 126 6.71 -14.25 -1.88
CA ARG A 126 6.32 -15.62 -1.52
C ARG A 126 7.49 -16.48 -1.07
N LEU A 127 8.42 -15.88 -0.32
CA LEU A 127 9.54 -16.63 0.27
C LEU A 127 9.04 -17.59 1.34
N ASP A 128 7.95 -17.23 2.00
CA ASP A 128 7.26 -18.01 3.02
C ASP A 128 5.87 -18.40 2.48
N GLY A 129 5.85 -19.45 1.66
CA GLY A 129 4.68 -19.81 0.86
C GLY A 129 3.46 -20.23 1.70
N ASP A 130 3.68 -20.82 2.87
CA ASP A 130 2.68 -21.31 3.82
C ASP A 130 2.42 -20.34 4.99
N LYS A 131 3.22 -19.28 5.10
CA LYS A 131 3.04 -18.15 6.02
C LYS A 131 3.23 -18.53 7.48
N ASP A 132 4.14 -19.45 7.75
CA ASP A 132 4.45 -19.90 9.09
C ASP A 132 5.51 -19.01 9.79
N GLY A 133 6.12 -18.09 9.05
CA GLY A 133 7.19 -17.19 9.50
C GLY A 133 8.60 -17.63 9.06
N THR A 134 8.72 -18.76 8.38
CA THR A 134 9.97 -19.38 7.96
C THR A 134 10.10 -19.30 6.43
N ALA A 135 11.02 -18.47 5.96
CA ALA A 135 11.26 -18.33 4.52
C ALA A 135 12.10 -19.49 3.99
N CYS A 136 11.76 -19.95 2.78
CA CYS A 136 12.54 -20.86 1.95
C CYS A 136 13.06 -22.09 2.70
N GLU A 137 12.17 -22.81 3.38
CA GLU A 137 12.48 -23.98 4.21
C GLU A 137 13.21 -25.11 3.46
N ASP A 138 13.03 -25.17 2.14
CA ASP A 138 13.69 -26.14 1.25
C ASP A 138 15.20 -25.88 1.07
N LEU A 139 15.71 -24.70 1.49
CA LEU A 139 17.12 -24.37 1.36
C LEU A 139 17.99 -25.02 2.45
N PRO A 140 19.29 -25.23 2.18
CA PRO A 140 20.24 -25.72 3.18
C PRO A 140 20.28 -24.83 4.43
N GLN A 141 20.28 -25.46 5.60
CA GLN A 141 20.35 -24.77 6.90
C GLN A 141 21.77 -24.29 7.29
N LYS A 142 22.79 -24.70 6.52
CA LYS A 142 24.21 -24.39 6.73
C LYS A 142 24.97 -24.35 5.41
#